data_AF-A0A2T8HHD9-F1
#
_entry.id   AF-A0A2T8HHD9-F1
#
_cell.length_a   1.000
_cell.length_b   1.000
_cell.length_c   1.000
_cell.angle_alpha   90.00
_cell.angle_beta   90.00
_cell.angle_gamma   90.00
#
_symmetry.space_group_name_H-M   'P 1'
#
loop_
_entity.id
_entity.type
_entity.pdbx_description
1 polymer ?
#
loop_
_entity_poly.entity_id
_entity_poly.type
_entity_poly.pdbx_seq_one_letter_code
_entity_poly.pdbx_strand_id
1 'polypeptide(L)'
;MNYATFGLNQCDTMKNFYLMVLMTGFCYSALSQEPDSTLLQNSNQNMQSEDAQTIALLTKQVESMTRELKNNTENINMLMASKDLDAQNRYMIVRQNLENATNAYRLLHTKIQVMKNYPSGRSFEPLVKELGNPESDKLGFRFDQKVVSLVEDNVKPKKKNMASKIYDGVTSIAKNPIVSAIPVVSPAAQLTSSVMGFLRSTSIMTDDVDQATIAKMENELNGYIRFYNLLAEANTEFDYNLNIQRQELGLLQRNLYDQVRYFAEKVGLEPEARGDKESVDEYLNKLFLRLDQNYMVNLFSQFEQKNRSGNRVNYDQMLITDEGNDLKDANNRLEEFVGLINQLEFQYSKHNRYTEQYTEKIKAALDEANTTGVTNADTGSKIKTEVDAAQTTTDNEFRNAINLDELSKAKKSIRYTARII
;
A
#
# COMPACT_ATOMS: atom_id res chain seq x y z
N MET A 1 -62.17 -17.39 -26.88
CA MET A 1 -62.43 -17.53 -28.33
C MET A 1 -61.40 -16.68 -29.06
N ASN A 2 -60.65 -17.30 -29.98
CA ASN A 2 -59.64 -16.77 -30.93
C ASN A 2 -58.32 -16.29 -30.30
N TYR A 3 -57.18 -17.01 -30.39
CA TYR A 3 -56.32 -17.38 -31.55
C TYR A 3 -55.86 -16.14 -32.35
N ALA A 4 -54.59 -15.89 -32.72
CA ALA A 4 -53.34 -16.64 -32.62
C ALA A 4 -52.11 -15.74 -32.99
N THR A 5 -50.93 -16.16 -32.51
CA THR A 5 -49.60 -16.24 -33.17
C THR A 5 -48.90 -15.05 -33.84
N PHE A 6 -47.62 -14.87 -33.44
CA PHE A 6 -46.35 -14.69 -34.21
C PHE A 6 -45.43 -13.79 -33.37
N GLY A 7 -44.15 -14.03 -33.10
CA GLY A 7 -43.20 -15.06 -33.52
C GLY A 7 -41.78 -14.48 -33.37
N LEU A 8 -40.90 -15.25 -32.71
CA LEU A 8 -39.44 -15.33 -32.89
C LEU A 8 -38.51 -14.18 -32.46
N ASN A 9 -37.43 -14.65 -31.80
CA ASN A 9 -36.08 -14.06 -31.64
C ASN A 9 -35.84 -13.03 -30.52
N GLN A 10 -35.70 -13.53 -29.30
CA GLN A 10 -34.80 -12.93 -28.30
C GLN A 10 -33.76 -13.96 -27.85
N CYS A 11 -32.78 -14.16 -28.72
CA CYS A 11 -31.45 -14.65 -28.37
C CYS A 11 -30.49 -13.75 -29.18
N ASP A 12 -29.44 -13.24 -28.55
CA ASP A 12 -28.32 -12.43 -29.12
C ASP A 12 -28.19 -10.93 -28.76
N THR A 13 -28.91 -10.39 -27.78
CA THR A 13 -28.70 -8.99 -27.34
C THR A 13 -27.92 -8.80 -26.02
N MET A 14 -27.27 -9.84 -25.49
CA MET A 14 -26.42 -9.73 -24.28
C MET A 14 -24.99 -10.25 -24.49
N LYS A 15 -24.42 -10.06 -25.68
CA LYS A 15 -22.98 -10.32 -25.95
C LYS A 15 -22.20 -9.17 -26.58
N ASN A 16 -22.84 -8.06 -26.96
CA ASN A 16 -22.17 -6.95 -27.67
C ASN A 16 -22.02 -5.65 -26.88
N PHE A 17 -22.29 -5.63 -25.58
CA PHE A 17 -22.10 -4.43 -24.75
C PHE A 17 -20.71 -4.31 -24.10
N TYR A 18 -19.87 -5.35 -24.18
CA TYR A 18 -18.51 -5.35 -23.60
C TYR A 18 -17.38 -5.13 -24.61
N LEU A 19 -17.68 -5.00 -25.91
CA LEU A 19 -16.65 -4.87 -26.95
C LEU A 19 -16.54 -3.46 -27.57
N MET A 20 -17.25 -2.47 -27.03
CA MET A 20 -17.29 -1.11 -27.59
C MET A 20 -16.94 -0.04 -26.53
N VAL A 21 -15.92 -0.30 -25.71
CA VAL A 21 -15.26 0.72 -24.86
C VAL A 21 -13.73 0.78 -25.13
N LEU A 22 -13.21 -0.04 -26.04
CA LEU A 22 -11.77 -0.14 -26.32
C LEU A 22 -11.26 0.52 -27.62
N MET A 23 -12.10 1.24 -28.38
CA MET A 23 -11.68 1.84 -29.66
C MET A 23 -12.28 3.23 -29.91
N THR A 24 -11.99 4.19 -29.02
CA THR A 24 -12.06 5.63 -29.37
C THR A 24 -10.85 6.35 -28.80
N GLY A 25 -9.69 6.04 -29.37
CA GLY A 25 -8.54 6.92 -29.33
C GLY A 25 -8.73 8.07 -30.33
N PHE A 26 -8.46 9.28 -29.83
CA PHE A 26 -7.81 10.38 -30.53
C PHE A 26 -8.39 10.87 -31.87
N CYS A 27 -9.15 11.96 -31.78
CA CYS A 27 -9.14 13.02 -32.79
C CYS A 27 -9.50 14.36 -32.12
N TYR A 28 -8.49 15.09 -31.66
CA TYR A 28 -8.56 16.55 -31.54
C TYR A 28 -7.24 17.13 -32.06
N SER A 29 -7.36 17.94 -33.10
CA SER A 29 -6.32 18.82 -33.64
C SER A 29 -6.47 20.20 -33.02
N ALA A 30 -5.37 20.76 -32.47
CA ALA A 30 -5.15 22.20 -32.37
C ALA A 30 -3.68 22.51 -32.00
N LEU A 31 -2.97 23.12 -32.97
CA LEU A 31 -1.98 24.21 -32.84
C LEU A 31 -0.94 24.19 -31.70
N SER A 32 0.27 23.76 -32.07
CA SER A 32 1.58 24.37 -31.80
C SER A 32 1.76 25.25 -30.54
N GLN A 33 2.37 24.65 -29.51
CA GLN A 33 3.46 25.23 -28.72
C GLN A 33 4.37 24.06 -28.33
N GLU A 34 5.66 24.13 -28.69
CA GLU A 34 6.65 23.08 -28.39
C GLU A 34 6.78 22.87 -26.87
N PRO A 35 6.51 21.66 -26.34
CA PRO A 35 6.86 21.31 -24.97
C PRO A 35 8.28 20.72 -24.94
N ASP A 36 9.07 21.22 -24.00
CA ASP A 36 10.42 20.80 -23.67
C ASP A 36 10.52 19.26 -23.51
N SER A 37 11.21 18.62 -24.46
CA SER A 37 11.26 17.16 -24.63
C SER A 37 12.12 16.44 -23.59
N THR A 38 12.78 17.17 -22.71
CA THR A 38 13.71 16.63 -21.70
C THR A 38 13.00 16.13 -20.43
N LEU A 39 11.85 16.71 -20.06
CA LEU A 39 11.08 16.28 -18.88
C LEU A 39 10.21 15.04 -19.17
N LEU A 40 9.64 14.93 -20.37
CA LEU A 40 8.79 13.79 -20.75
C LEU A 40 9.59 12.50 -21.01
N GLN A 41 10.87 12.60 -21.38
CA GLN A 41 11.74 11.42 -21.51
C GLN A 41 12.16 10.85 -20.16
N ASN A 42 12.47 11.68 -19.17
CA ASN A 42 12.83 11.22 -17.83
C ASN A 42 11.63 10.63 -17.06
N SER A 43 10.42 11.20 -17.22
CA SER A 43 9.20 10.63 -16.63
C SER A 43 8.81 9.29 -17.26
N ASN A 44 8.97 9.12 -18.58
CA ASN A 44 8.71 7.84 -19.26
C ASN A 44 9.79 6.78 -18.98
N GLN A 45 11.06 7.17 -18.80
CA GLN A 45 12.11 6.21 -18.42
C GLN A 45 11.99 5.77 -16.95
N ASN A 46 11.60 6.65 -16.04
CA ASN A 46 11.33 6.28 -14.65
C ASN A 46 10.08 5.38 -14.54
N MET A 47 8.97 5.71 -15.22
CA MET A 47 7.78 4.83 -15.26
C MET A 47 8.06 3.48 -15.92
N GLN A 48 8.82 3.43 -17.03
CA GLN A 48 9.24 2.17 -17.64
C GLN A 48 10.19 1.36 -16.74
N SER A 49 11.01 2.01 -15.92
CA SER A 49 11.89 1.33 -14.96
C SER A 49 11.13 0.76 -13.77
N GLU A 50 10.10 1.46 -13.28
CA GLU A 50 9.25 1.02 -12.16
C GLU A 50 8.34 -0.14 -12.57
N ASP A 51 7.77 -0.09 -13.78
CA ASP A 51 7.05 -1.20 -14.39
C ASP A 51 7.99 -2.38 -14.64
N ALA A 52 9.22 -2.15 -15.14
CA ALA A 52 10.18 -3.22 -15.37
C ALA A 52 10.65 -3.89 -14.07
N GLN A 53 10.84 -3.15 -12.98
CA GLN A 53 11.19 -3.71 -11.67
C GLN A 53 10.01 -4.43 -11.01
N THR A 54 8.80 -3.92 -11.17
CA THR A 54 7.58 -4.58 -10.71
C THR A 54 7.31 -5.85 -11.50
N ILE A 55 7.46 -5.81 -12.83
CA ILE A 55 7.41 -6.97 -13.71
C ILE A 55 8.53 -7.94 -13.37
N ALA A 56 9.76 -7.50 -13.08
CA ALA A 56 10.85 -8.39 -12.71
C ALA A 56 10.60 -9.09 -11.37
N LEU A 57 10.02 -8.40 -10.38
CA LEU A 57 9.68 -9.00 -9.09
C LEU A 57 8.47 -9.93 -9.21
N LEU A 58 7.45 -9.55 -9.98
CA LEU A 58 6.32 -10.41 -10.33
C LEU A 58 6.79 -11.62 -11.12
N THR A 59 7.75 -11.47 -12.04
CA THR A 59 8.34 -12.56 -12.82
C THR A 59 9.15 -13.47 -11.90
N LYS A 60 9.96 -12.92 -10.99
CA LYS A 60 10.72 -13.70 -10.01
C LYS A 60 9.80 -14.43 -9.03
N GLN A 61 8.70 -13.80 -8.61
CA GLN A 61 7.64 -14.44 -7.81
C GLN A 61 6.93 -15.52 -8.62
N VAL A 62 6.59 -15.28 -9.89
CA VAL A 62 5.99 -16.25 -10.80
C VAL A 62 6.94 -17.41 -11.06
N GLU A 63 8.24 -17.18 -11.22
CA GLU A 63 9.26 -18.21 -11.40
C GLU A 63 9.51 -19.01 -10.11
N SER A 64 9.48 -18.34 -8.96
CA SER A 64 9.55 -18.99 -7.65
C SER A 64 8.30 -19.84 -7.43
N MET A 65 7.11 -19.30 -7.70
CA MET A 65 5.84 -20.01 -7.66
C MET A 65 5.82 -21.15 -8.66
N THR A 66 6.35 -20.97 -9.87
CA THR A 66 6.40 -22.03 -10.89
C THR A 66 7.37 -23.12 -10.46
N ARG A 67 8.49 -22.78 -9.82
CA ARG A 67 9.43 -23.76 -9.24
C ARG A 67 8.86 -24.46 -8.02
N GLU A 68 8.18 -23.76 -7.12
CA GLU A 68 7.50 -24.36 -5.97
C GLU A 68 6.33 -25.23 -6.41
N LEU A 69 5.54 -24.76 -7.37
CA LEU A 69 4.48 -25.53 -8.01
C LEU A 69 5.06 -26.75 -8.71
N LYS A 70 6.18 -26.61 -9.43
CA LYS A 70 6.86 -27.74 -10.09
C LYS A 70 7.43 -28.72 -9.07
N ASN A 71 8.08 -28.28 -8.01
CA ASN A 71 8.61 -29.16 -6.95
C ASN A 71 7.49 -29.84 -6.17
N ASN A 72 6.41 -29.11 -5.86
CA ASN A 72 5.22 -29.69 -5.22
C ASN A 72 4.52 -30.65 -6.18
N THR A 73 4.45 -30.31 -7.47
CA THR A 73 3.90 -31.18 -8.51
C THR A 73 4.79 -32.38 -8.76
N GLU A 74 6.11 -32.29 -8.65
CA GLU A 74 7.05 -33.42 -8.76
C GLU A 74 6.99 -34.31 -7.52
N ASN A 75 6.90 -33.74 -6.31
CA ASN A 75 6.65 -34.48 -5.07
C ASN A 75 5.28 -35.16 -5.10
N ILE A 76 4.27 -34.48 -5.65
CA ILE A 76 2.92 -35.03 -5.80
C ILE A 76 2.85 -36.01 -6.96
N ASN A 77 3.58 -35.81 -8.05
CA ASN A 77 3.68 -36.80 -9.13
C ASN A 77 4.46 -38.03 -8.66
N MET A 78 5.41 -37.92 -7.74
CA MET A 78 5.99 -39.07 -7.04
C MET A 78 4.97 -39.75 -6.10
N LEU A 79 4.06 -38.98 -5.47
CA LEU A 79 2.92 -39.50 -4.68
C LEU A 79 1.72 -39.98 -5.52
N MET A 80 1.60 -39.58 -6.79
CA MET A 80 0.52 -39.96 -7.73
C MET A 80 0.97 -41.06 -8.69
N ALA A 81 2.28 -41.17 -8.96
CA ALA A 81 2.88 -42.31 -9.66
C ALA A 81 2.82 -43.58 -8.80
N SER A 82 2.66 -43.47 -7.48
CA SER A 82 2.03 -44.53 -6.68
C SER A 82 0.52 -44.50 -6.95
N LYS A 83 0.11 -45.18 -8.01
CA LYS A 83 -1.26 -45.25 -8.54
C LYS A 83 -2.32 -45.83 -7.58
N ASP A 84 -1.97 -46.02 -6.31
CA ASP A 84 -2.82 -46.41 -5.19
C ASP A 84 -2.41 -45.59 -3.95
N LEU A 85 -2.84 -44.33 -3.84
CA LEU A 85 -2.92 -43.71 -2.51
C LEU A 85 -4.05 -44.43 -1.76
N ASP A 86 -3.67 -45.38 -0.90
CA ASP A 86 -4.58 -46.04 0.05
C ASP A 86 -5.53 -45.01 0.68
N ALA A 87 -6.81 -45.35 0.86
CA ALA A 87 -7.82 -44.41 1.35
C ALA A 87 -7.43 -43.80 2.71
N GLN A 88 -6.69 -44.56 3.52
CA GLN A 88 -6.07 -44.07 4.74
C GLN A 88 -5.14 -42.88 4.47
N ASN A 89 -4.25 -42.96 3.48
CA ASN A 89 -3.32 -41.87 3.16
C ASN A 89 -4.05 -40.63 2.65
N ARG A 90 -5.07 -40.78 1.80
CA ARG A 90 -5.90 -39.66 1.31
C ARG A 90 -6.60 -38.96 2.46
N TYR A 91 -7.23 -39.73 3.34
CA TYR A 91 -7.86 -39.23 4.54
C TYR A 91 -6.86 -38.49 5.45
N MET A 92 -5.69 -39.07 5.70
CA MET A 92 -4.64 -38.45 6.53
C MET A 92 -4.15 -37.11 5.95
N ILE A 93 -4.08 -36.98 4.62
CA ILE A 93 -3.74 -35.71 3.96
C ILE A 93 -4.82 -34.65 4.21
N VAL A 94 -6.10 -34.99 4.01
CA VAL A 94 -7.22 -34.07 4.32
C VAL A 94 -7.13 -33.63 5.77
N ARG A 95 -7.01 -34.59 6.68
CA ARG A 95 -6.92 -34.34 8.11
C ARG A 95 -5.80 -33.35 8.45
N GLN A 96 -4.58 -33.66 8.03
CA GLN A 96 -3.43 -32.83 8.31
C GLN A 96 -3.57 -31.43 7.69
N ASN A 97 -4.11 -31.33 6.47
CA ASN A 97 -4.32 -30.05 5.81
C ASN A 97 -5.35 -29.18 6.53
N LEU A 98 -6.51 -29.72 6.92
CA LEU A 98 -7.55 -28.94 7.61
C LEU A 98 -7.12 -28.55 9.04
N GLU A 99 -6.41 -29.44 9.75
CA GLU A 99 -5.82 -29.12 11.06
C GLU A 99 -4.79 -27.97 10.94
N ASN A 100 -3.87 -28.05 9.96
CA ASN A 100 -2.87 -27.01 9.72
C ASN A 100 -3.49 -25.69 9.24
N ALA A 101 -4.49 -25.76 8.36
CA ALA A 101 -5.18 -24.60 7.81
C ALA A 101 -5.86 -23.77 8.91
N THR A 102 -6.44 -24.42 9.92
CA THR A 102 -7.12 -23.74 11.03
C THR A 102 -6.20 -22.76 11.76
N ASN A 103 -4.97 -23.19 12.08
CA ASN A 103 -3.97 -22.32 12.67
C ASN A 103 -3.48 -21.24 11.70
N ALA A 104 -3.31 -21.60 10.42
CA ALA A 104 -2.87 -20.67 9.39
C ALA A 104 -3.89 -19.55 9.12
N TYR A 105 -5.19 -19.84 9.13
CA TYR A 105 -6.26 -18.84 8.97
C TYR A 105 -6.19 -17.78 10.07
N ARG A 106 -6.07 -18.23 11.33
CA ARG A 106 -5.91 -17.33 12.48
C ARG A 106 -4.63 -16.50 12.35
N LEU A 107 -3.53 -17.14 11.95
CA LEU A 107 -2.26 -16.46 11.77
C LEU A 107 -2.35 -15.37 10.69
N LEU A 108 -2.92 -15.71 9.52
CA LEU A 108 -3.15 -14.75 8.44
C LEU A 108 -4.00 -13.57 8.91
N HIS A 109 -5.08 -13.84 9.65
CA HIS A 109 -5.93 -12.81 10.23
C HIS A 109 -5.15 -11.84 11.11
N THR A 110 -4.36 -12.38 12.05
CA THR A 110 -3.52 -11.58 12.94
C THR A 110 -2.51 -10.74 12.14
N LYS A 111 -1.85 -11.32 11.12
CA LYS A 111 -0.87 -10.57 10.32
C LYS A 111 -1.52 -9.44 9.52
N ILE A 112 -2.71 -9.66 8.94
CA ILE A 112 -3.48 -8.59 8.27
C ILE A 112 -3.82 -7.47 9.27
N GLN A 113 -4.28 -7.81 10.48
CA GLN A 113 -4.58 -6.82 11.52
C GLN A 113 -3.37 -5.99 11.91
N VAL A 114 -2.24 -6.64 12.20
CA VAL A 114 -1.00 -5.96 12.57
C VAL A 114 -0.56 -5.03 11.43
N MET A 115 -0.63 -5.50 10.18
CA MET A 115 -0.23 -4.70 9.02
C MET A 115 -1.15 -3.50 8.77
N LYS A 116 -2.47 -3.65 8.90
CA LYS A 116 -3.43 -2.54 8.78
C LYS A 116 -3.16 -1.42 9.79
N ASN A 117 -2.77 -1.82 11.00
CA ASN A 117 -2.59 -0.93 12.13
C ASN A 117 -1.13 -0.49 12.34
N TYR A 118 -0.22 -0.89 11.45
CA TYR A 118 1.20 -0.57 11.58
C TYR A 118 1.42 0.95 11.40
N PRO A 119 2.14 1.62 12.32
CA PRO A 119 2.33 3.06 12.28
C PRO A 119 3.55 3.44 11.40
N SER A 120 3.45 3.18 10.10
CA SER A 120 4.53 3.23 9.11
C SER A 120 5.32 4.55 9.00
N GLY A 121 4.79 5.65 9.52
CA GLY A 121 5.43 6.98 9.46
C GLY A 121 6.22 7.40 10.70
N ARG A 122 6.11 6.68 11.83
CA ARG A 122 6.60 7.18 13.14
C ARG A 122 8.09 7.52 13.18
N SER A 123 8.93 6.75 12.50
CA SER A 123 10.38 6.93 12.52
C SER A 123 10.83 8.07 11.61
N PHE A 124 10.05 8.42 10.58
CA PHE A 124 10.34 9.53 9.67
C PHE A 124 9.72 10.84 10.14
N GLU A 125 8.57 10.78 10.82
CA GLU A 125 7.75 11.94 11.17
C GLU A 125 8.52 13.06 11.87
N PRO A 126 9.40 12.81 12.88
CA PRO A 126 10.16 13.87 13.53
C PRO A 126 11.10 14.58 12.54
N LEU A 127 11.88 13.81 11.77
CA LEU A 127 12.85 14.34 10.82
C LEU A 127 12.16 15.13 9.71
N VAL A 128 11.11 14.58 9.12
CA VAL A 128 10.37 15.20 8.03
C VAL A 128 9.64 16.46 8.49
N LYS A 129 9.09 16.44 9.71
CA LYS A 129 8.48 17.63 10.32
C LYS A 129 9.51 18.74 10.55
N GLU A 130 10.72 18.39 11.00
CA GLU A 130 11.82 19.36 11.12
C GLU A 130 12.25 19.89 9.76
N LEU A 131 12.38 19.04 8.74
CA LEU A 131 12.77 19.46 7.39
C LEU A 131 11.71 20.33 6.70
N GLY A 132 10.43 20.06 6.96
CA GLY A 132 9.30 20.79 6.39
C GLY A 132 8.91 22.06 7.15
N ASN A 133 9.51 22.31 8.31
CA ASN A 133 9.19 23.47 9.15
C ASN A 133 10.05 24.69 8.77
N PRO A 134 9.45 25.81 8.29
CA PRO A 134 10.19 27.04 7.96
C PRO A 134 11.02 27.64 9.09
N GLU A 135 10.67 27.36 10.36
CA GLU A 135 11.37 27.87 11.55
C GLU A 135 12.49 26.95 12.03
N SER A 136 12.60 25.76 11.46
CA SER A 136 13.64 24.78 11.80
C SER A 136 14.99 25.22 11.23
N ASP A 137 16.05 24.97 11.99
CA ASP A 137 17.44 25.17 11.57
C ASP A 137 18.08 23.87 11.04
N LYS A 138 17.30 22.80 10.87
CA LYS A 138 17.79 21.47 10.44
C LYS A 138 18.58 21.51 9.13
N LEU A 139 18.21 22.40 8.20
CA LEU A 139 18.91 22.61 6.92
C LEU A 139 20.16 23.49 7.04
N GLY A 140 20.54 23.91 8.26
CA GLY A 140 21.63 24.85 8.51
C GLY A 140 21.22 26.33 8.40
N PHE A 141 19.94 26.61 8.17
CA PHE A 141 19.36 27.95 8.16
C PHE A 141 17.87 27.84 8.53
N ARG A 142 17.27 28.97 8.93
CA ARG A 142 15.81 29.07 9.09
C ARG A 142 15.21 29.84 7.92
N PHE A 143 14.18 29.29 7.29
CA PHE A 143 13.58 29.90 6.10
C PHE A 143 12.84 31.20 6.42
N ASP A 144 12.16 31.27 7.56
CA ASP A 144 11.51 32.49 8.04
C ASP A 144 12.50 33.66 8.16
N GLN A 145 13.68 33.41 8.73
CA GLN A 145 14.75 34.40 8.85
C GLN A 145 15.39 34.74 7.51
N LYS A 146 15.58 33.73 6.64
CA LYS A 146 16.17 33.95 5.31
C LYS A 146 15.27 34.83 4.45
N VAL A 147 13.96 34.64 4.49
CA VAL A 147 12.99 35.50 3.80
C VAL A 147 13.11 36.95 4.27
N VAL A 148 13.19 37.16 5.59
CA VAL A 148 13.39 38.49 6.18
C VAL A 148 14.71 39.12 5.72
N SER A 149 15.83 38.38 5.77
CA SER A 149 17.14 38.90 5.36
C SER A 149 17.19 39.24 3.87
N LEU A 150 16.57 38.41 3.02
CA LEU A 150 16.51 38.67 1.58
C LEU A 150 15.74 39.97 1.29
N VAL A 151 14.69 40.25 2.06
CA VAL A 151 13.97 41.53 1.97
C VAL A 151 14.84 42.70 2.41
N GLU A 152 15.57 42.59 3.53
CA GLU A 152 16.49 43.65 3.98
C GLU A 152 17.59 43.95 2.96
N ASP A 153 18.18 42.91 2.36
CA ASP A 153 19.31 43.02 1.45
C ASP A 153 18.90 43.61 0.08
N ASN A 154 17.71 43.22 -0.41
CA ASN A 154 17.27 43.54 -1.76
C ASN A 154 16.27 44.70 -1.83
N VAL A 155 15.41 44.89 -0.82
CA VAL A 155 14.37 45.91 -0.86
C VAL A 155 14.90 47.23 -0.32
N LYS A 156 15.27 48.13 -1.23
CA LYS A 156 15.67 49.50 -0.91
C LYS A 156 14.58 50.49 -1.29
N PRO A 157 13.63 50.78 -0.39
CA PRO A 157 12.51 51.61 -0.75
C PRO A 157 12.91 53.06 -0.98
N LYS A 158 12.20 53.73 -1.89
CA LYS A 158 12.46 55.12 -2.29
C LYS A 158 12.38 56.09 -1.10
N LYS A 159 11.61 55.77 -0.06
CA LYS A 159 11.45 56.56 1.17
C LYS A 159 12.05 55.85 2.38
N LYS A 160 12.89 56.56 3.14
CA LYS A 160 13.62 56.03 4.31
C LYS A 160 12.71 55.50 5.43
N ASN A 161 11.52 56.09 5.60
CA ASN A 161 10.50 55.66 6.57
C ASN A 161 9.65 54.48 6.09
N MET A 162 9.75 54.09 4.82
CA MET A 162 9.03 52.94 4.27
C MET A 162 9.82 51.63 4.45
N ALA A 163 11.15 51.71 4.57
CA ALA A 163 12.02 50.56 4.84
C ALA A 163 11.62 49.81 6.12
N SER A 164 11.50 50.53 7.25
CA SER A 164 11.09 49.90 8.52
C SER A 164 9.68 49.33 8.43
N LYS A 165 8.73 49.99 7.77
CA LYS A 165 7.36 49.47 7.63
C LYS A 165 7.28 48.20 6.80
N ILE A 166 8.04 48.11 5.72
CA ILE A 166 8.13 46.91 4.89
C ILE A 166 8.77 45.78 5.70
N TYR A 167 9.86 46.08 6.40
CA TYR A 167 10.56 45.11 7.24
C TYR A 167 9.69 44.56 8.38
N ASP A 168 9.03 45.44 9.14
CA ASP A 168 8.13 45.06 10.23
C ASP A 168 6.94 44.24 9.70
N GLY A 169 6.42 44.60 8.52
CA GLY A 169 5.37 43.85 7.84
C GLY A 169 5.81 42.43 7.45
N VAL A 170 6.98 42.28 6.83
CA VAL A 170 7.51 40.97 6.43
C VAL A 170 7.86 40.12 7.66
N THR A 171 8.42 40.71 8.72
CA THR A 171 8.70 40.00 9.97
C THR A 171 7.42 39.54 10.66
N SER A 172 6.35 40.35 10.61
CA SER A 172 5.05 39.96 11.13
C SER A 172 4.43 38.81 10.33
N ILE A 173 4.55 38.83 9.00
CA ILE A 173 4.09 37.76 8.10
C ILE A 173 4.91 36.48 8.29
N ALA A 174 6.22 36.60 8.50
CA ALA A 174 7.10 35.46 8.78
C ALA A 174 6.71 34.73 10.06
N LYS A 175 6.31 35.48 11.10
CA LYS A 175 5.81 34.92 12.36
C LYS A 175 4.38 34.40 12.28
N ASN A 176 3.55 34.99 11.43
CA ASN A 176 2.14 34.63 11.26
C ASN A 176 1.76 34.70 9.77
N PRO A 177 2.02 33.65 8.98
CA PRO A 177 1.68 33.62 7.57
C PRO A 177 0.17 33.81 7.38
N ILE A 178 -0.22 34.67 6.43
CA ILE A 178 -1.63 34.89 6.14
C ILE A 178 -2.11 33.73 5.27
N VAL A 179 -3.19 33.06 5.68
CA VAL A 179 -3.81 32.01 4.86
C VAL A 179 -4.32 32.66 3.57
N SER A 180 -3.65 32.38 2.45
CA SER A 180 -4.06 32.88 1.14
C SER A 180 -5.19 32.02 0.57
N ALA A 181 -6.01 32.58 -0.33
CA ALA A 181 -7.09 31.87 -1.00
C ALA A 181 -6.61 30.84 -2.04
N ILE A 182 -5.29 30.75 -2.27
CA ILE A 182 -4.68 29.78 -3.17
C ILE A 182 -4.38 28.52 -2.35
N PRO A 183 -4.79 27.32 -2.79
CA PRO A 183 -4.36 26.07 -2.14
C PRO A 183 -2.83 25.98 -2.24
N VAL A 184 -2.14 26.14 -1.12
CA VAL A 184 -0.68 26.07 -1.10
C VAL A 184 -0.22 24.76 -0.48
N VAL A 185 0.71 24.10 -1.17
CA VAL A 185 1.14 22.71 -0.90
C VAL A 185 2.02 22.59 0.34
N SER A 186 2.65 23.67 0.81
CA SER A 186 3.55 23.67 1.98
C SER A 186 3.49 24.97 2.80
N PRO A 187 3.80 24.93 4.11
CA PRO A 187 3.90 26.14 4.96
C PRO A 187 4.91 27.17 4.44
N ALA A 188 6.04 26.72 3.89
CA ALA A 188 7.03 27.61 3.27
C ALA A 188 6.47 28.34 2.04
N ALA A 189 5.70 27.65 1.20
CA ALA A 189 5.05 28.28 0.07
C ALA A 189 3.96 29.28 0.51
N GLN A 190 3.23 29.01 1.60
CA GLN A 190 2.26 29.97 2.19
C GLN A 190 2.97 31.24 2.67
N LEU A 191 4.10 31.08 3.36
CA LEU A 191 4.94 32.19 3.81
C LEU A 191 5.40 33.03 2.61
N THR A 192 5.99 32.41 1.59
CA THR A 192 6.46 33.12 0.40
C THR A 192 5.31 33.82 -0.32
N SER A 193 4.17 33.16 -0.52
CA SER A 193 2.98 33.76 -1.14
C SER A 193 2.51 35.01 -0.39
N SER A 194 2.50 34.95 0.94
CA SER A 194 2.12 36.07 1.81
C SER A 194 3.09 37.25 1.68
N VAL A 195 4.40 36.98 1.73
CA VAL A 195 5.45 38.02 1.61
C VAL A 195 5.43 38.64 0.22
N MET A 196 5.33 37.83 -0.84
CA MET A 196 5.27 38.34 -2.21
C MET A 196 3.99 39.15 -2.47
N GLY A 197 2.86 38.70 -1.93
CA GLY A 197 1.60 39.46 -1.99
C GLY A 197 1.72 40.83 -1.32
N PHE A 198 2.36 40.89 -0.15
CA PHE A 198 2.62 42.13 0.56
C PHE A 198 3.56 43.08 -0.21
N LEU A 199 4.66 42.56 -0.77
CA LEU A 199 5.61 43.35 -1.56
C LEU A 199 4.96 43.90 -2.85
N ARG A 200 4.21 43.07 -3.57
CA ARG A 200 3.46 43.49 -4.77
C ARG A 200 2.40 44.55 -4.44
N SER A 201 1.66 44.38 -3.34
CA SER A 201 0.69 45.36 -2.86
C SER A 201 1.37 46.70 -2.53
N THR A 202 2.52 46.67 -1.86
CA THR A 202 3.30 47.87 -1.55
C THR A 202 3.80 48.57 -2.82
N SER A 203 4.29 47.81 -3.80
CA SER A 203 4.68 48.34 -5.11
C SER A 203 3.52 49.05 -5.82
N ILE A 204 2.34 48.43 -5.85
CA ILE A 204 1.15 49.01 -6.51
C ILE A 204 0.64 50.26 -5.77
N MET A 205 0.58 50.21 -4.44
CA MET A 205 -0.04 51.28 -3.64
C MET A 205 0.86 52.49 -3.45
N THR A 206 2.17 52.31 -3.32
CA THR A 206 3.08 53.39 -2.93
C THR A 206 4.24 53.62 -3.90
N ASP A 207 4.43 52.77 -4.90
CA ASP A 207 5.57 52.78 -5.85
C ASP A 207 6.94 52.76 -5.13
N ASP A 208 6.97 52.34 -3.86
CA ASP A 208 8.19 52.37 -3.04
C ASP A 208 9.06 51.13 -3.25
N VAL A 209 8.54 50.05 -3.85
CA VAL A 209 9.29 48.83 -4.23
C VAL A 209 9.18 48.65 -5.73
N ASP A 210 10.30 48.55 -6.42
CA ASP A 210 10.30 48.35 -7.87
C ASP A 210 10.03 46.89 -8.26
N GLN A 211 9.49 46.70 -9.46
CA GLN A 211 9.12 45.38 -9.98
C GLN A 211 10.33 44.47 -10.25
N ALA A 212 11.51 45.02 -10.54
CA ALA A 212 12.71 44.22 -10.77
C ALA A 212 13.23 43.61 -9.46
N THR A 213 13.13 44.34 -8.36
CA THR A 213 13.40 43.85 -7.00
C THR A 213 12.44 42.71 -6.62
N ILE A 214 11.15 42.86 -6.93
CA ILE A 214 10.15 41.79 -6.72
C ILE A 214 10.52 40.54 -7.54
N ALA A 215 10.85 40.68 -8.83
CA ALA A 215 11.24 39.56 -9.67
C ALA A 215 12.54 38.88 -9.19
N LYS A 216 13.50 39.66 -8.67
CA LYS A 216 14.73 39.12 -8.07
C LYS A 216 14.43 38.30 -6.81
N MET A 217 13.57 38.82 -5.93
CA MET A 217 13.12 38.11 -4.73
C MET A 217 12.42 36.80 -5.07
N GLU A 218 11.54 36.78 -6.09
CA GLU A 218 10.89 35.55 -6.56
C GLU A 218 11.92 34.50 -7.00
N ASN A 219 12.91 34.91 -7.80
CA ASN A 219 13.97 34.00 -8.25
C ASN A 219 14.81 33.44 -7.09
N GLU A 220 15.17 34.26 -6.10
CA GLU A 220 15.95 33.81 -4.94
C GLU A 220 15.13 32.88 -4.03
N LEU A 221 13.83 33.11 -3.88
CA LEU A 221 12.94 32.27 -3.07
C LEU A 221 12.53 30.97 -3.75
N ASN A 222 12.54 30.91 -5.08
CA ASN A 222 12.12 29.73 -5.85
C ASN A 222 12.89 28.45 -5.48
N GLY A 223 14.20 28.54 -5.23
CA GLY A 223 15.01 27.38 -4.81
C GLY A 223 14.52 26.76 -3.49
N TYR A 224 14.22 27.61 -2.51
CA TYR A 224 13.68 27.19 -1.21
C TYR A 224 12.29 26.58 -1.36
N ILE A 225 11.41 27.24 -2.11
CA ILE A 225 10.04 26.76 -2.36
C ILE A 225 10.06 25.38 -3.03
N ARG A 226 10.96 25.19 -3.99
CA ARG A 226 11.09 23.91 -4.72
C ARG A 226 11.43 22.76 -3.76
N PHE A 227 12.38 22.95 -2.84
CA PHE A 227 12.68 21.96 -1.80
C PHE A 227 11.43 21.60 -0.96
N TYR A 228 10.75 22.62 -0.40
CA TYR A 228 9.59 22.37 0.46
C TYR A 228 8.42 21.74 -0.29
N ASN A 229 8.23 22.06 -1.57
CA ASN A 229 7.21 21.44 -2.40
C ASN A 229 7.53 19.97 -2.70
N LEU A 230 8.78 19.64 -3.04
CA LEU A 230 9.20 18.25 -3.24
C LEU A 230 9.00 17.41 -1.97
N LEU A 231 9.32 17.97 -0.81
CA LEU A 231 9.11 17.28 0.47
C LEU A 231 7.61 17.06 0.76
N ALA A 232 6.77 18.07 0.50
CA ALA A 232 5.33 17.97 0.69
C ALA A 232 4.66 16.98 -0.29
N GLU A 233 5.14 16.94 -1.53
CA GLU A 233 4.72 15.95 -2.54
C GLU A 233 5.07 14.53 -2.08
N ALA A 234 6.31 14.30 -1.63
CA ALA A 234 6.74 13.02 -1.09
C ALA A 234 5.85 12.54 0.08
N ASN A 235 5.51 13.44 1.01
CA ASN A 235 4.64 13.13 2.14
C ASN A 235 3.22 12.77 1.69
N THR A 236 2.64 13.57 0.81
CA THR A 236 1.27 13.38 0.32
C THR A 236 1.14 12.05 -0.40
N GLU A 237 2.11 11.71 -1.24
CA GLU A 237 2.13 10.45 -1.97
C GLU A 237 2.34 9.25 -1.05
N PHE A 238 3.23 9.36 -0.06
CA PHE A 238 3.44 8.30 0.93
C PHE A 238 2.16 8.02 1.73
N ASP A 239 1.50 9.06 2.24
CA ASP A 239 0.21 8.93 2.94
C ASP A 239 -0.88 8.33 2.05
N TYR A 240 -0.94 8.75 0.78
CA TYR A 240 -1.87 8.19 -0.20
C TYR A 240 -1.62 6.69 -0.43
N ASN A 241 -0.36 6.29 -0.65
CA ASN A 241 0.06 4.91 -0.86
C ASN A 241 -0.26 4.02 0.36
N LEU A 242 0.02 4.51 1.58
CA LEU A 242 -0.35 3.81 2.81
C LEU A 242 -1.87 3.66 2.97
N ASN A 243 -2.64 4.68 2.58
CA ASN A 243 -4.11 4.60 2.61
C ASN A 243 -4.66 3.58 1.61
N ILE A 244 -4.12 3.52 0.39
CA ILE A 244 -4.46 2.47 -0.58
C ILE A 244 -4.18 1.09 0.01
N GLN A 245 -2.98 0.89 0.56
CA GLN A 245 -2.60 -0.38 1.16
C GLN A 245 -3.56 -0.80 2.29
N ARG A 246 -3.97 0.13 3.17
CA ARG A 246 -4.98 -0.16 4.21
C ARG A 246 -6.31 -0.61 3.63
N GLN A 247 -6.76 -0.01 2.52
CA GLN A 247 -7.98 -0.41 1.83
C GLN A 247 -7.86 -1.81 1.21
N GLU A 248 -6.73 -2.10 0.54
CA GLU A 248 -6.42 -3.40 -0.04
C GLU A 248 -6.35 -4.50 1.03
N LEU A 249 -5.74 -4.22 2.18
CA LEU A 249 -5.74 -5.12 3.34
C LEU A 249 -7.15 -5.33 3.91
N GLY A 250 -8.00 -4.31 3.88
CA GLY A 250 -9.42 -4.42 4.26
C GLY A 250 -10.25 -5.27 3.28
N LEU A 251 -9.89 -5.30 1.99
CA LEU A 251 -10.47 -6.23 1.02
C LEU A 251 -9.98 -7.66 1.26
N LEU A 252 -8.67 -7.84 1.44
CA LEU A 252 -8.07 -9.13 1.78
C LEU A 252 -8.71 -9.76 3.03
N GLN A 253 -8.98 -8.95 4.05
CA GLN A 253 -9.65 -9.40 5.26
C GLN A 253 -11.10 -9.84 5.04
N ARG A 254 -11.83 -9.18 4.13
CA ARG A 254 -13.18 -9.59 3.75
C ARG A 254 -13.17 -10.93 3.01
N ASN A 255 -12.23 -11.10 2.08
CA ASN A 255 -12.04 -12.38 1.39
C ASN A 255 -11.70 -13.50 2.37
N LEU A 256 -10.83 -13.21 3.35
CA LEU A 256 -10.52 -14.14 4.44
C LEU A 256 -11.75 -14.50 5.26
N TYR A 257 -12.60 -13.51 5.57
CA TYR A 257 -13.85 -13.74 6.29
C TYR A 257 -14.78 -14.70 5.56
N ASP A 258 -15.02 -14.47 4.26
CA ASP A 258 -15.89 -15.35 3.47
C ASP A 258 -15.34 -16.77 3.40
N GLN A 259 -14.01 -16.90 3.28
CA GLN A 259 -13.36 -18.19 3.22
C GLN A 259 -13.39 -18.94 4.55
N VAL A 260 -13.10 -18.27 5.67
CA VAL A 260 -13.12 -18.89 7.01
C VAL A 260 -14.54 -19.30 7.38
N ARG A 261 -15.54 -18.50 7.00
CA ARG A 261 -16.95 -18.87 7.21
C ARG A 261 -17.33 -20.12 6.43
N TYR A 262 -17.00 -20.17 5.14
CA TYR A 262 -17.21 -21.37 4.33
C TYR A 262 -16.49 -22.58 4.92
N PHE A 263 -15.23 -22.40 5.33
CA PHE A 263 -14.45 -23.46 5.95
C PHE A 263 -15.12 -23.98 7.22
N ALA A 264 -15.57 -23.09 8.10
CA ALA A 264 -16.31 -23.43 9.32
C ALA A 264 -17.56 -24.27 9.00
N GLU A 265 -18.39 -23.81 8.06
CA GLU A 265 -19.60 -24.53 7.63
C GLU A 265 -19.27 -25.94 7.13
N LYS A 266 -18.22 -26.08 6.30
CA LYS A 266 -17.81 -27.38 5.74
C LYS A 266 -17.14 -28.34 6.73
N VAL A 267 -16.57 -27.83 7.81
CA VAL A 267 -16.08 -28.67 8.91
C VAL A 267 -17.15 -28.92 9.99
N GLY A 268 -18.42 -28.63 9.68
CA GLY A 268 -19.57 -28.89 10.55
C GLY A 268 -19.70 -27.90 11.72
N LEU A 269 -18.97 -26.78 11.70
CA LEU A 269 -19.12 -25.71 12.68
C LEU A 269 -20.10 -24.69 12.14
N GLU A 270 -21.30 -24.61 12.72
CA GLU A 270 -22.27 -23.57 12.36
C GLU A 270 -21.77 -22.19 12.82
N PRO A 271 -21.42 -21.29 11.87
CA PRO A 271 -21.01 -19.94 12.23
C PRO A 271 -22.24 -19.11 12.63
N GLU A 272 -22.10 -18.32 13.69
CA GLU A 272 -23.14 -17.35 14.06
C GLU A 272 -23.22 -16.24 13.00
N ALA A 273 -24.39 -15.60 12.88
CA ALA A 273 -24.51 -14.43 12.04
C ALA A 273 -23.69 -13.27 12.64
N ARG A 274 -22.88 -12.60 11.82
CA ARG A 274 -22.17 -11.38 12.22
C ARG A 274 -23.17 -10.30 12.62
N GLY A 275 -22.97 -9.66 13.77
CA GLY A 275 -23.83 -8.57 14.22
C GLY A 275 -23.69 -7.32 13.36
N ASP A 276 -24.76 -6.51 13.26
CA ASP A 276 -24.79 -5.31 12.40
C ASP A 276 -23.71 -4.27 12.72
N LYS A 277 -23.28 -4.20 13.99
CA LYS A 277 -22.23 -3.28 14.48
C LYS A 277 -20.87 -3.94 14.67
N GLU A 278 -20.80 -5.25 14.47
CA GLU A 278 -19.58 -6.02 14.70
C GLU A 278 -18.65 -5.89 13.49
N SER A 279 -17.41 -5.48 13.73
CA SER A 279 -16.39 -5.45 12.68
C SER A 279 -16.03 -6.87 12.21
N VAL A 280 -15.51 -6.99 10.98
CA VAL A 280 -14.99 -8.27 10.47
C VAL A 280 -13.88 -8.81 11.39
N ASP A 281 -13.10 -7.89 11.96
CA ASP A 281 -12.04 -8.18 12.93
C ASP A 281 -12.56 -8.87 14.20
N GLU A 282 -13.56 -8.28 14.85
CA GLU A 282 -14.16 -8.83 16.06
C GLU A 282 -14.84 -10.18 15.81
N TYR A 283 -15.56 -10.29 14.69
CA TYR A 283 -16.23 -11.53 14.31
C TYR A 283 -15.25 -12.68 14.09
N LEU A 284 -14.18 -12.46 13.30
CA LEU A 284 -13.18 -13.48 13.03
C LEU A 284 -12.46 -13.92 14.30
N ASN A 285 -12.14 -12.97 15.18
CA ASN A 285 -11.55 -13.28 16.49
C ASN A 285 -12.45 -14.21 17.31
N LYS A 286 -13.78 -13.96 17.35
CA LYS A 286 -14.73 -14.86 18.04
C LYS A 286 -14.82 -16.22 17.37
N LEU A 287 -14.90 -16.25 16.03
CA LEU A 287 -14.97 -17.51 15.29
C LEU A 287 -13.74 -18.37 15.54
N PHE A 288 -12.53 -17.80 15.57
CA PHE A 288 -11.29 -18.53 15.87
C PHE A 288 -11.18 -19.04 17.32
N LEU A 289 -12.01 -18.57 18.25
CA LEU A 289 -12.11 -19.17 19.58
C LEU A 289 -12.87 -20.51 19.55
N ARG A 290 -13.76 -20.69 18.56
CA ARG A 290 -14.56 -21.91 18.36
C ARG A 290 -13.92 -22.84 17.32
N LEU A 291 -13.38 -22.25 16.25
CA LEU A 291 -12.66 -22.91 15.18
C LEU A 291 -11.16 -22.93 15.50
N ASP A 292 -10.79 -23.76 16.47
CA ASP A 292 -9.41 -23.93 16.91
C ASP A 292 -8.88 -25.34 16.57
N GLN A 293 -7.62 -25.59 16.89
CA GLN A 293 -6.99 -26.88 16.63
C GLN A 293 -7.67 -28.04 17.42
N ASN A 294 -8.18 -27.77 18.62
CA ASN A 294 -8.86 -28.79 19.42
C ASN A 294 -10.18 -29.20 18.79
N TYR A 295 -10.93 -28.25 18.24
CA TYR A 295 -12.14 -28.52 17.47
C TYR A 295 -11.85 -29.48 16.32
N MET A 296 -10.81 -29.21 15.51
CA MET A 296 -10.45 -30.07 14.37
C MET A 296 -10.02 -31.48 14.81
N VAL A 297 -9.20 -31.59 15.86
CA VAL A 297 -8.76 -32.90 16.39
C VAL A 297 -9.95 -33.70 16.90
N ASN A 298 -10.90 -33.06 17.60
CA ASN A 298 -12.11 -33.70 18.10
C ASN A 298 -13.03 -34.13 16.95
N LEU A 299 -13.22 -33.28 15.94
CA LEU A 299 -14.01 -33.57 14.75
C LEU A 299 -13.51 -34.86 14.07
N PHE A 300 -12.22 -34.93 13.75
CA PHE A 300 -11.64 -36.11 13.10
C PHE A 300 -11.68 -37.35 14.00
N SER A 301 -11.45 -37.20 15.30
CA SER A 301 -11.55 -38.32 16.25
C SER A 301 -12.96 -38.90 16.30
N GLN A 302 -13.99 -38.05 16.31
CA GLN A 302 -15.40 -38.47 16.26
C GLN A 302 -15.74 -39.11 14.92
N PHE A 303 -15.28 -38.53 13.80
CA PHE A 303 -15.53 -39.07 12.47
C PHE A 303 -14.90 -40.46 12.28
N GLU A 304 -13.69 -40.68 12.80
CA GLU A 304 -13.02 -41.99 12.83
C GLU A 304 -13.77 -42.99 13.72
N GLN A 305 -14.29 -42.54 14.87
CA GLN A 305 -15.04 -43.40 15.79
C GLN A 305 -16.38 -43.86 15.18
N LYS A 306 -17.10 -42.95 14.51
CA LYS A 306 -18.37 -43.26 13.82
C LYS A 306 -18.18 -44.29 12.69
N ASN A 307 -17.03 -44.28 12.03
CA ASN A 307 -16.72 -45.15 10.88
C ASN A 307 -15.84 -46.35 11.25
N ARG A 308 -15.80 -46.71 12.53
CA ARG A 308 -15.02 -47.86 13.02
C ARG A 308 -15.90 -49.12 13.07
N SER A 309 -15.35 -50.21 12.54
CA SER A 309 -15.91 -51.57 12.66
C SER A 309 -14.94 -52.45 13.44
N GLY A 310 -15.23 -52.69 14.72
CA GLY A 310 -14.31 -53.37 15.63
C GLY A 310 -13.05 -52.54 15.89
N ASN A 311 -11.87 -53.08 15.53
CA ASN A 311 -10.57 -52.39 15.72
C ASN A 311 -10.07 -51.65 14.47
N ARG A 312 -10.84 -51.62 13.37
CA ARG A 312 -10.43 -51.01 12.10
C ARG A 312 -11.35 -49.87 11.71
N VAL A 313 -10.77 -48.76 11.25
CA VAL A 313 -11.49 -47.61 10.68
C VAL A 313 -11.68 -47.86 9.18
N ASN A 314 -12.88 -47.62 8.65
CA ASN A 314 -13.19 -47.80 7.24
C ASN A 314 -12.97 -46.48 6.47
N TYR A 315 -11.73 -46.22 6.05
CA TYR A 315 -11.35 -44.99 5.37
C TYR A 315 -12.00 -44.82 3.98
N ASP A 316 -12.24 -45.91 3.25
CA ASP A 316 -12.93 -45.86 1.96
C ASP A 316 -14.36 -45.33 2.12
N GLN A 317 -15.07 -45.83 3.13
CA GLN A 317 -16.44 -45.37 3.42
C GLN A 317 -16.45 -43.91 3.87
N MET A 318 -15.49 -43.49 4.69
CA MET A 318 -15.41 -42.11 5.16
C MET A 318 -15.32 -41.12 4.00
N LEU A 319 -14.51 -41.40 2.99
CA LEU A 319 -14.26 -40.49 1.86
C LEU A 319 -15.44 -40.33 0.89
N ILE A 320 -16.48 -41.17 0.98
CA ILE A 320 -17.67 -41.13 0.11
C ILE A 320 -18.95 -40.67 0.83
N THR A 321 -18.89 -40.47 2.14
CA THR A 321 -20.01 -39.91 2.92
C THR A 321 -20.19 -38.41 2.67
N ASP A 322 -21.36 -37.85 2.99
CA ASP A 322 -21.60 -36.40 2.90
C ASP A 322 -20.59 -35.61 3.74
N GLU A 323 -20.36 -36.02 5.00
CA GLU A 323 -19.33 -35.44 5.89
C GLU A 323 -17.93 -35.53 5.25
N GLY A 324 -17.57 -36.66 4.64
CA GLY A 324 -16.32 -36.81 3.92
C GLY A 324 -16.19 -35.93 2.67
N ASN A 325 -17.28 -35.74 1.93
CA ASN A 325 -17.32 -34.84 0.77
C ASN A 325 -17.15 -33.38 1.19
N ASP A 326 -17.80 -32.95 2.28
CA ASP A 326 -17.62 -31.60 2.82
C ASP A 326 -16.18 -31.33 3.27
N LEU A 327 -15.51 -32.31 3.90
CA LEU A 327 -14.10 -32.19 4.28
C LEU A 327 -13.17 -32.15 3.06
N LYS A 328 -13.46 -32.91 2.00
CA LYS A 328 -12.72 -32.82 0.72
C LYS A 328 -12.92 -31.46 0.06
N ASP A 329 -14.14 -30.92 0.06
CA ASP A 329 -14.46 -29.59 -0.47
C ASP A 329 -13.66 -28.51 0.26
N ALA A 330 -13.67 -28.53 1.60
CA ALA A 330 -12.88 -27.61 2.42
C ALA A 330 -11.38 -27.70 2.09
N ASN A 331 -10.86 -28.92 1.91
CA ASN A 331 -9.47 -29.15 1.56
C ASN A 331 -9.13 -28.61 0.16
N ASN A 332 -10.00 -28.84 -0.82
CA ASN A 332 -9.79 -28.41 -2.20
C ASN A 332 -9.78 -26.88 -2.33
N ARG A 333 -10.48 -26.16 -1.45
CA ARG A 333 -10.44 -24.69 -1.40
C ARG A 333 -9.27 -24.09 -0.63
N LEU A 334 -8.37 -24.91 -0.07
CA LEU A 334 -7.14 -24.40 0.54
C LEU A 334 -6.18 -23.81 -0.50
N GLU A 335 -6.33 -24.13 -1.78
CA GLU A 335 -5.61 -23.43 -2.87
C GLU A 335 -5.96 -21.94 -2.89
N GLU A 336 -7.25 -21.59 -2.74
CA GLU A 336 -7.71 -20.20 -2.64
C GLU A 336 -7.14 -19.52 -1.39
N PHE A 337 -7.00 -20.27 -0.28
CA PHE A 337 -6.48 -19.74 0.98
C PHE A 337 -5.00 -19.38 0.85
N VAL A 338 -4.22 -20.25 0.20
CA VAL A 338 -2.83 -19.95 -0.14
C VAL A 338 -2.75 -18.72 -1.06
N GLY A 339 -3.73 -18.52 -1.94
CA GLY A 339 -3.90 -17.27 -2.69
C GLY A 339 -4.00 -16.04 -1.80
N LEU A 340 -4.76 -16.09 -0.71
CA LEU A 340 -4.86 -14.99 0.26
C LEU A 340 -3.54 -14.75 1.02
N ILE A 341 -2.81 -15.81 1.37
CA ILE A 341 -1.47 -15.69 1.97
C ILE A 341 -0.52 -14.97 1.00
N ASN A 342 -0.52 -15.36 -0.27
CA ASN A 342 0.31 -14.71 -1.30
C ASN A 342 -0.06 -13.24 -1.47
N GLN A 343 -1.35 -12.89 -1.40
CA GLN A 343 -1.79 -11.50 -1.44
C GLN A 343 -1.23 -10.70 -0.25
N LEU A 344 -1.18 -11.27 0.97
CA LEU A 344 -0.52 -10.61 2.09
C LEU A 344 1.00 -10.47 1.88
N GLU A 345 1.68 -11.49 1.37
CA GLU A 345 3.12 -11.44 1.04
C GLU A 345 3.41 -10.33 0.00
N PHE A 346 2.51 -10.16 -0.97
CA PHE A 346 2.56 -9.06 -1.93
C PHE A 346 2.37 -7.70 -1.25
N GLN A 347 1.38 -7.56 -0.37
CA GLN A 347 1.17 -6.33 0.38
C GLN A 347 2.39 -5.97 1.23
N TYR A 348 3.00 -6.95 1.92
CA TYR A 348 4.23 -6.77 2.67
C TYR A 348 5.37 -6.22 1.79
N SER A 349 5.54 -6.79 0.60
CA SER A 349 6.56 -6.32 -0.35
C SER A 349 6.26 -4.89 -0.86
N LYS A 350 4.98 -4.59 -1.10
CA LYS A 350 4.51 -3.26 -1.50
C LYS A 350 4.81 -2.20 -0.43
N HIS A 351 4.65 -2.57 0.84
CA HIS A 351 4.97 -1.71 1.98
C HIS A 351 6.42 -1.24 1.95
N ASN A 352 7.37 -2.17 1.85
CA ASN A 352 8.80 -1.85 1.83
C ASN A 352 9.15 -0.93 0.66
N ARG A 353 8.56 -1.17 -0.51
CA ARG A 353 8.75 -0.30 -1.67
C ARG A 353 8.24 1.12 -1.44
N TYR A 354 7.08 1.29 -0.81
CA TYR A 354 6.57 2.62 -0.48
C TYR A 354 7.52 3.37 0.46
N THR A 355 8.08 2.67 1.45
CA THR A 355 9.08 3.24 2.35
C THR A 355 10.37 3.61 1.61
N GLU A 356 10.88 2.74 0.74
CA GLU A 356 12.05 3.00 -0.11
C GLU A 356 11.83 4.19 -1.06
N GLN A 357 10.69 4.24 -1.77
CA GLN A 357 10.36 5.34 -2.67
C GLN A 357 10.24 6.66 -1.91
N TYR A 358 9.67 6.63 -0.71
CA TYR A 358 9.54 7.81 0.13
C TYR A 358 10.90 8.36 0.57
N THR A 359 11.81 7.48 1.03
CA THR A 359 13.15 7.91 1.45
C THR A 359 13.97 8.44 0.29
N GLU A 360 13.88 7.82 -0.89
CA GLU A 360 14.54 8.32 -2.10
C GLU A 360 14.00 9.69 -2.53
N LYS A 361 12.69 9.94 -2.40
CA LYS A 361 12.10 11.27 -2.67
C LYS A 361 12.58 12.33 -1.69
N ILE A 362 12.73 12.01 -0.40
CA ILE A 362 13.33 12.92 0.58
C ILE A 362 14.78 13.23 0.21
N LYS A 363 15.57 12.21 -0.15
CA LYS A 363 16.97 12.40 -0.57
C LYS A 363 17.08 13.25 -1.84
N ALA A 364 16.20 13.06 -2.81
CA ALA A 364 16.14 13.86 -4.02
C ALA A 364 15.79 15.32 -3.72
N ALA A 365 14.86 15.57 -2.78
CA ALA A 365 14.59 16.93 -2.31
C ALA A 365 15.85 17.57 -1.69
N LEU A 366 16.61 16.81 -0.89
CA LEU A 366 17.87 17.29 -0.29
C LEU A 366 18.96 17.57 -1.36
N ASP A 367 19.01 16.80 -2.44
CA ASP A 367 19.91 17.07 -3.58
C ASP A 367 19.56 18.36 -4.31
N GLU A 368 18.26 18.58 -4.52
CA GLU A 368 17.78 19.83 -5.09
C GLU A 368 18.13 21.02 -4.17
N ALA A 369 17.98 20.86 -2.86
CA ALA A 369 18.35 21.89 -1.88
C ALA A 369 19.86 22.18 -1.89
N ASN A 370 20.71 21.17 -2.06
CA ASN A 370 22.16 21.37 -2.23
C ASN A 370 22.48 22.12 -3.52
N THR A 371 21.83 21.75 -4.63
CA THR A 371 22.06 22.34 -5.97
C THR A 371 21.63 23.80 -6.03
N THR A 372 20.55 24.14 -5.34
CA THR A 372 20.00 25.50 -5.26
C THR A 372 20.66 26.37 -4.18
N GLY A 373 21.63 25.83 -3.44
CA GLY A 373 22.32 26.55 -2.36
C GLY A 373 21.45 26.80 -1.12
N VAL A 374 20.33 26.07 -0.99
CA VAL A 374 19.44 26.09 0.18
C VAL A 374 20.12 25.45 1.38
N THR A 375 20.82 24.33 1.19
CA THR A 375 21.68 23.71 2.22
C THR A 375 23.09 23.52 1.67
N ASN A 376 24.07 23.43 2.58
CA ASN A 376 25.42 23.00 2.20
C ASN A 376 25.51 21.46 2.09
N ALA A 377 26.46 20.99 1.28
CA ALA A 377 26.63 19.56 0.98
C ALA A 377 26.87 18.69 2.22
N ASP A 378 27.63 19.19 3.20
CA ASP A 378 27.92 18.46 4.44
C ASP A 378 26.66 18.24 5.29
N THR A 379 25.81 19.27 5.39
CA THR A 379 24.54 19.21 6.12
C THR A 379 23.56 18.31 5.40
N GLY A 380 23.43 18.45 4.08
CA GLY A 380 22.60 17.57 3.26
C GLY A 380 23.01 16.10 3.39
N SER A 381 24.31 15.80 3.35
CA SER A 381 24.85 14.44 3.51
C SER A 381 24.55 13.83 4.89
N LYS A 382 24.70 14.62 5.96
CA LYS A 382 24.33 14.19 7.32
C LYS A 382 22.85 13.84 7.43
N ILE A 383 21.97 14.71 6.91
CA ILE A 383 20.52 14.47 6.94
C ILE A 383 20.17 13.20 6.14
N LYS A 384 20.78 12.97 4.97
CA LYS A 384 20.57 11.73 4.21
C LYS A 384 20.96 10.49 5.00
N THR A 385 22.04 10.55 5.78
CA THR A 385 22.45 9.46 6.67
C THR A 385 21.41 9.21 7.77
N GLU A 386 20.79 10.27 8.30
CA GLU A 386 19.67 10.13 9.25
C GLU A 386 18.44 9.50 8.59
N VAL A 387 18.15 9.85 7.33
CA VAL A 387 17.07 9.21 6.54
C VAL A 387 17.32 7.72 6.35
N ASP A 388 18.55 7.32 6.02
CA ASP A 388 18.93 5.91 5.88
C ASP A 388 18.80 5.13 7.20
N ALA A 389 19.18 5.76 8.31
CA ALA A 389 19.03 5.17 9.64
C ALA A 389 17.54 5.02 10.03
N ALA A 390 16.71 6.02 9.71
CA ALA A 390 15.26 5.96 9.94
C ALA A 390 14.60 4.87 9.08
N GLN A 391 15.03 4.72 7.82
CA GLN A 391 14.58 3.63 6.94
C GLN A 391 14.95 2.26 7.52
N THR A 392 16.22 2.06 7.85
CA THR A 392 16.70 0.81 8.44
C THR A 392 15.92 0.44 9.71
N THR A 393 15.64 1.43 10.56
CA THR A 393 14.83 1.24 11.78
C THR A 393 13.40 0.83 11.44
N THR A 394 12.75 1.54 10.52
CA THR A 394 11.38 1.26 10.07
C THR A 394 11.25 -0.14 9.47
N ASP A 395 12.18 -0.53 8.60
CA ASP A 395 12.17 -1.84 7.94
C ASP A 395 12.36 -2.98 8.96
N ASN A 396 13.21 -2.77 9.97
CA ASN A 396 13.41 -3.72 11.05
C ASN A 396 12.17 -3.87 11.93
N GLU A 397 11.58 -2.76 12.35
CA GLU A 397 10.35 -2.74 13.14
C GLU A 397 9.19 -3.40 12.38
N PHE A 398 9.04 -3.09 11.09
CA PHE A 398 8.00 -3.65 10.24
C PHE A 398 8.17 -5.16 10.08
N ARG A 399 9.39 -5.60 9.74
CA ARG A 399 9.72 -7.03 9.61
C ARG A 399 9.46 -7.80 10.90
N ASN A 400 9.84 -7.24 12.04
CA ASN A 400 9.62 -7.86 13.35
C ASN A 400 8.13 -7.91 13.72
N ALA A 401 7.38 -6.85 13.42
CA ALA A 401 5.95 -6.78 13.71
C ALA A 401 5.14 -7.78 12.87
N ILE A 402 5.40 -7.86 11.56
CA ILE A 402 4.65 -8.76 10.69
C ILE A 402 5.15 -10.21 10.84
N ASN A 403 6.46 -10.45 10.85
CA ASN A 403 7.06 -11.80 10.94
C ASN A 403 6.39 -12.80 9.98
N LEU A 404 6.64 -12.63 8.67
CA LEU A 404 6.08 -13.50 7.63
C LEU A 404 6.64 -14.93 7.64
N ASP A 405 7.79 -15.17 8.29
CA ASP A 405 8.42 -16.49 8.31
C ASP A 405 7.50 -17.56 8.91
N GLU A 406 6.75 -17.18 9.95
CA GLU A 406 5.77 -18.04 10.59
C GLU A 406 4.64 -18.41 9.62
N LEU A 407 4.13 -17.43 8.87
CA LEU A 407 3.06 -17.63 7.89
C LEU A 407 3.55 -18.45 6.69
N SER A 408 4.78 -18.25 6.24
CA SER A 408 5.41 -19.03 5.17
C SER A 408 5.59 -20.50 5.57
N LYS A 409 5.96 -20.77 6.83
CA LYS A 409 6.02 -22.13 7.38
C LYS A 409 4.62 -22.76 7.44
N ALA A 410 3.62 -22.02 7.89
CA ALA A 410 2.24 -22.49 7.93
C ALA A 410 1.71 -22.83 6.52
N LYS A 411 1.94 -21.96 5.53
CA LYS A 411 1.64 -22.18 4.11
C LYS A 411 2.26 -23.48 3.59
N LYS A 412 3.54 -23.73 3.87
CA LYS A 412 4.26 -24.95 3.44
C LYS A 412 3.73 -26.23 4.09
N SER A 413 3.09 -26.14 5.24
CA SER A 413 2.48 -27.28 5.94
C SER A 413 1.15 -27.74 5.32
N ILE A 414 0.57 -26.95 4.42
CA ILE A 414 -0.68 -27.25 3.72
C ILE A 414 -0.34 -27.86 2.35
N ARG A 415 -0.73 -29.11 2.12
CA ARG A 415 -0.49 -29.86 0.87
C ARG A 415 -1.71 -29.73 -0.06
N TYR A 416 -1.96 -28.53 -0.58
CA TYR A 416 -3.19 -28.16 -1.31
C TYR A 416 -3.24 -28.61 -2.79
N THR A 417 -2.12 -29.02 -3.38
CA THR A 417 -2.03 -29.47 -4.78
C THR A 417 -2.50 -30.91 -4.99
N ALA A 418 -2.86 -31.63 -3.92
CA ALA A 418 -3.50 -32.93 -4.00
C ALA A 418 -5.03 -32.73 -4.03
N ARG A 419 -5.61 -32.48 -5.21
CA ARG A 419 -7.07 -32.54 -5.36
C ARG A 419 -7.52 -33.96 -5.09
N ILE A 420 -8.38 -34.14 -4.10
CA ILE A 420 -9.00 -35.43 -3.82
C ILE A 420 -10.35 -35.42 -4.53
N ILE A 421 -10.42 -36.22 -5.60
CA ILE A 421 -11.63 -36.46 -6.39
C ILE A 421 -12.52 -37.46 -5.63
#